data_AF-E6UD63-F1
#
_entry.id   AF-E6UD63-F1
#
_cell.length_a   1.000
_cell.length_b   1.000
_cell.length_c   1.000
_cell.angle_alpha   90.00
_cell.angle_beta   90.00
_cell.angle_gamma   90.00
#
_symmetry.space_group_name_H-M   'P 1'
#
loop_
_entity.id
_entity.type
_entity.pdbx_description
1 polymer ?
#
loop_
_entity_poly.entity_id
_entity_poly.type
_entity_poly.pdbx_seq_one_letter_code
_entity_poly.pdbx_strand_id
1 'polypeptide(L)'
;MDKTTSITTIKKEMQLQEWSAQIKAQQASGLTIREWCKEKGIKPNTYYNRLRKVREKYIENSPTIVPVSVPCSNENIRIEKKRTSNISSGRYICGHSDRFGA
;
A
#
# COMPACT_ATOMS: atom_id res chain seq x y z
N MET A 1 29.58 14.08 15.31
CA MET A 1 28.48 13.13 15.02
C MET A 1 27.50 13.24 16.16
N ASP A 2 26.40 13.94 15.91
CA ASP A 2 25.56 14.48 16.96
C ASP A 2 24.62 13.36 17.42
N LYS A 3 24.87 12.82 18.62
CA LYS A 3 24.15 11.68 19.18
C LYS A 3 22.62 11.86 19.12
N THR A 4 22.14 13.09 19.27
CA THR A 4 20.73 13.46 19.19
C THR A 4 20.12 13.20 17.81
N THR A 5 20.82 13.51 16.72
CA THR A 5 20.36 13.26 15.35
C THR A 5 20.21 11.76 15.11
N SER A 6 21.20 10.97 15.52
CA SER A 6 21.16 9.50 15.43
C SER A 6 19.98 8.89 16.20
N ILE A 7 19.74 9.32 17.45
CA ILE A 7 18.62 8.81 18.26
C ILE A 7 17.26 9.13 17.63
N THR A 8 17.09 10.35 17.10
CA THR A 8 15.82 10.74 16.47
C THR A 8 15.54 9.96 15.17
N THR A 9 16.58 9.65 14.39
CA THR A 9 16.45 8.82 13.18
C THR A 9 16.04 7.39 13.54
N ILE A 10 16.73 6.75 14.49
CA ILE A 10 16.40 5.39 14.94
C ILE A 10 14.96 5.32 15.46
N LYS A 11 14.53 6.32 16.25
CA LYS A 11 13.15 6.38 16.75
C LYS A 11 12.12 6.45 15.63
N LYS A 12 12.38 7.21 14.56
CA LYS A 12 11.48 7.28 13.39
C LYS A 12 11.40 5.93 12.68
N GLU A 13 12.52 5.24 12.50
CA GLU A 13 12.55 3.92 11.87
C GLU A 13 11.77 2.88 12.67
N MET A 14 11.94 2.86 14.00
CA MET A 14 11.16 1.98 14.88
C MET A 14 9.66 2.24 14.78
N GLN A 15 9.26 3.52 14.75
CA GLN A 15 7.85 3.89 14.58
C GLN A 15 7.29 3.43 13.23
N LEU A 16 8.08 3.54 12.16
CA LEU A 16 7.67 3.08 10.83
C LEU A 16 7.48 1.57 10.79
N GLN A 17 8.37 0.80 11.42
CA GLN A 17 8.22 -0.65 11.55
C GLN A 17 6.94 -1.01 12.29
N GLU A 18 6.70 -0.39 13.43
CA GLU A 18 5.48 -0.60 14.24
C GLU A 18 4.21 -0.27 13.45
N TRP A 19 4.18 0.87 12.75
CA TRP A 19 3.03 1.24 11.92
C TRP A 19 2.81 0.28 10.76
N SER A 20 3.88 -0.23 10.15
CA SER A 20 3.78 -1.25 9.09
C SER A 20 3.16 -2.55 9.61
N ALA A 21 3.52 -2.98 10.83
CA ALA A 21 2.96 -4.16 11.48
C ALA A 21 1.46 -3.96 11.79
N GLN A 22 1.09 -2.78 12.28
CA GLN A 22 -0.31 -2.43 12.53
C GLN A 22 -1.17 -2.46 11.25
N ILE A 23 -0.66 -1.92 10.14
CA ILE A 23 -1.36 -1.94 8.85
C ILE A 23 -1.54 -3.38 8.37
N LYS A 24 -0.52 -4.24 8.48
CA LYS A 24 -0.63 -5.66 8.15
C LYS A 24 -1.65 -6.38 9.03
N ALA A 25 -1.66 -6.09 10.32
CA ALA A 25 -2.64 -6.64 11.26
C ALA A 25 -4.07 -6.19 10.93
N GLN A 26 -4.27 -4.92 10.53
CA GLN A 26 -5.57 -4.44 10.07
C GLN A 26 -6.02 -5.17 8.80
N GLN A 27 -5.13 -5.31 7.81
CA GLN A 27 -5.43 -6.06 6.58
C GLN A 27 -5.77 -7.52 6.86
N ALA A 28 -5.05 -8.17 7.78
CA ALA A 28 -5.30 -9.55 8.18
C ALA A 28 -6.62 -9.70 8.98
N SER A 29 -7.06 -8.66 9.69
CA SER A 29 -8.31 -8.71 10.48
C SER A 29 -9.57 -8.73 9.62
N GLY A 30 -9.51 -8.22 8.39
CA GLY A 30 -10.69 -8.06 7.51
C GLY A 30 -11.70 -7.00 7.97
N LEU A 31 -11.48 -6.36 9.12
CA LEU A 31 -12.35 -5.32 9.67
C LEU A 31 -12.17 -4.00 8.92
N THR A 32 -13.18 -3.14 8.95
CA THR A 32 -13.02 -1.76 8.47
C THR A 32 -12.01 -1.01 9.34
N ILE A 33 -11.36 -0.01 8.74
CA ILE A 33 -10.37 0.82 9.45
C ILE A 33 -10.98 1.44 10.72
N ARG A 34 -12.25 1.86 10.66
CA ARG A 34 -12.96 2.47 11.80
C ARG A 34 -13.18 1.48 12.94
N GLU A 35 -13.61 0.26 12.63
CA GLU A 35 -13.80 -0.81 13.63
C GLU A 35 -12.47 -1.23 14.23
N TRP A 36 -11.46 -1.48 13.40
CA TRP A 36 -10.13 -1.85 13.87
C TRP A 36 -9.51 -0.75 14.75
N CYS A 37 -9.68 0.52 14.37
CA CYS A 37 -9.25 1.67 15.16
C CYS A 37 -9.97 1.71 16.52
N LYS A 38 -11.28 1.43 16.55
CA LYS A 38 -12.07 1.37 17.78
C LYS A 38 -11.56 0.26 18.72
N GLU A 39 -11.30 -0.93 18.21
CA GLU A 39 -10.78 -2.05 19.01
C GLU A 39 -9.36 -1.79 19.55
N LYS A 40 -8.50 -1.16 18.75
CA LYS A 40 -7.12 -0.83 19.14
C LYS A 40 -7.01 0.46 19.94
N GLY A 41 -8.09 1.20 20.15
CA GLY A 41 -8.08 2.49 20.85
C GLY A 41 -7.32 3.59 20.11
N ILE A 42 -7.23 3.51 18.78
CA ILE A 42 -6.53 4.47 17.93
C ILE A 42 -7.56 5.37 17.24
N LYS A 43 -7.23 6.67 17.06
CA LYS A 43 -8.08 7.56 16.25
C LYS A 43 -7.90 7.25 14.76
N PRO A 44 -8.99 7.20 13.95
CA PRO A 44 -8.88 6.95 12.51
C PRO A 44 -7.90 7.89 11.79
N ASN A 45 -7.90 9.18 12.11
CA ASN A 45 -6.96 10.14 11.54
C ASN A 45 -5.49 9.77 11.83
N THR A 46 -5.20 9.26 13.03
CA THR A 46 -3.87 8.78 13.37
C THR A 46 -3.48 7.58 12.51
N TYR A 47 -4.42 6.66 12.26
CA TYR A 47 -4.18 5.53 11.36
C TYR A 47 -3.86 5.97 9.93
N TYR A 48 -4.68 6.85 9.34
CA TYR A 48 -4.42 7.35 7.98
C TYR A 48 -3.09 8.13 7.88
N ASN A 49 -2.74 8.91 8.92
CA ASN A 49 -1.45 9.58 8.98
C ASN A 49 -0.27 8.61 9.02
N ARG A 50 -0.39 7.51 9.78
CA ARG A 50 0.62 6.44 9.83
C ARG A 50 0.74 5.73 8.48
N LEU A 51 -0.38 5.39 7.87
CA LEU A 51 -0.45 4.78 6.54
C LEU A 51 0.22 5.65 5.47
N ARG A 52 -0.03 6.97 5.48
CA ARG A 52 0.62 7.92 4.57
C ARG A 52 2.15 7.88 4.73
N LYS A 53 2.65 7.98 5.96
CA LYS A 53 4.10 7.96 6.25
C LYS A 53 4.76 6.65 5.83
N VAL A 54 4.09 5.52 6.06
CA VAL A 54 4.60 4.21 5.63
C VAL A 54 4.70 4.17 4.10
N ARG A 55 3.69 4.64 3.37
CA ARG A 55 3.72 4.71 1.89
C ARG A 55 4.83 5.62 1.37
N GLU A 56 5.00 6.79 1.96
CA GLU A 56 6.09 7.73 1.60
C GLU A 56 7.46 7.07 1.73
N LYS A 57 7.70 6.33 2.82
CA LYS A 57 8.95 5.59 3.01
C LYS A 57 9.15 4.48 1.98
N TYR A 58 8.10 3.78 1.56
CA TYR A 58 8.21 2.80 0.49
C TYR A 58 8.57 3.44 -0.85
N ILE A 59 8.03 4.63 -1.14
CA ILE A 59 8.35 5.38 -2.36
C ILE A 59 9.79 5.89 -2.32
N GLU A 60 10.23 6.50 -1.21
CA GLU A 60 11.62 6.96 -1.02
C GLU A 60 12.64 5.83 -1.16
N ASN A 61 12.29 4.62 -0.73
CA ASN A 61 13.14 3.45 -0.81
C ASN A 61 13.02 2.70 -2.15
N SER A 62 12.08 3.09 -3.03
CA SER A 62 11.90 2.41 -4.32
C SER A 62 12.90 2.95 -5.36
N PRO A 63 13.53 2.08 -6.17
CA PRO A 63 14.44 2.53 -7.22
C PRO A 63 13.67 3.30 -8.29
N THR A 64 14.18 4.47 -8.70
CA THR A 64 13.63 5.29 -9.77
C THR A 64 13.52 4.49 -11.07
N ILE A 65 12.29 4.26 -11.55
CA ILE A 65 12.05 3.62 -12.85
C ILE A 65 12.32 4.67 -13.94
N VAL A 66 13.49 4.56 -14.57
CA VAL A 66 13.81 5.33 -15.78
C VAL A 66 13.20 4.66 -17.01
N PRO A 67 12.61 5.41 -17.95
CA PRO A 67 12.05 4.83 -19.17
C PRO A 67 13.17 4.23 -20.01
N VAL A 68 13.15 2.91 -20.20
CA VAL A 68 13.94 2.25 -21.24
C VAL A 68 13.32 2.66 -22.58
N SER A 69 14.07 3.38 -23.39
CA SER A 69 13.69 3.71 -24.77
C SER A 69 13.55 2.41 -25.57
N VAL A 70 12.32 1.98 -25.78
CA VAL A 70 11.99 0.80 -26.60
C VAL A 70 12.22 1.17 -28.07
N PRO A 71 13.11 0.50 -28.82
CA PRO A 71 13.12 0.64 -30.28
C PRO A 71 11.79 0.06 -30.81
N CYS A 72 10.99 0.94 -31.41
CA CYS A 72 9.71 0.59 -31.98
C CYS A 72 9.93 -0.15 -33.32
N SER A 73 9.91 -1.48 -33.28
CA SER A 73 9.76 -2.29 -34.49
C SER A 73 8.27 -2.43 -34.77
N ASN A 74 7.80 -1.76 -35.82
CA ASN A 74 6.43 -1.86 -36.30
C ASN A 74 6.21 -3.22 -36.96
N GLU A 75 5.89 -4.25 -36.18
CA GLU A 75 5.35 -5.49 -36.74
C GLU A 75 3.92 -5.71 -36.22
N ASN A 76 3.03 -5.80 -37.20
CA ASN A 76 1.58 -5.79 -37.09
C ASN A 76 1.06 -7.13 -36.54
N ILE A 77 1.08 -7.29 -35.22
CA ILE A 77 0.53 -8.48 -34.56
C ILE A 77 -1.01 -8.46 -34.67
N ARG A 78 -1.55 -9.19 -35.65
CA ARG A 78 -3.00 -9.45 -35.78
C ARG A 78 -3.42 -10.46 -34.71
N ILE A 79 -3.93 -9.98 -33.57
CA ILE A 79 -4.54 -10.85 -32.54
C ILE A 79 -5.97 -11.19 -32.95
N GLU A 80 -6.19 -12.45 -33.37
CA GLU A 80 -7.52 -12.98 -33.63
C GLU A 80 -8.24 -13.28 -32.30
N LYS A 81 -9.26 -12.49 -32.00
CA LYS A 81 -10.07 -12.56 -30.78
C LYS A 81 -10.92 -13.84 -30.75
N LYS A 82 -10.39 -14.92 -30.18
CA LYS A 82 -11.22 -16.07 -29.79
C LYS A 82 -11.84 -15.78 -28.43
N ARG A 83 -13.15 -15.54 -28.44
CA ARG A 83 -13.99 -15.47 -27.24
C ARG A 83 -14.03 -16.87 -26.63
N THR A 84 -13.39 -17.07 -25.49
CA THR A 84 -13.69 -18.19 -24.60
C THR A 84 -13.99 -17.67 -23.20
N SER A 85 -15.23 -17.94 -22.83
CA SER A 85 -15.90 -17.68 -21.57
C SER A 85 -15.23 -18.43 -20.42
N ASN A 86 -15.39 -17.89 -19.21
CA ASN A 86 -15.17 -18.53 -17.90
C ASN A 86 -13.73 -18.82 -17.47
N ILE A 87 -13.16 -17.88 -16.71
CA ILE A 87 -12.32 -18.23 -15.55
C ILE A 87 -12.95 -17.57 -14.32
N SER A 88 -13.85 -18.32 -13.70
CA SER A 88 -14.27 -18.15 -12.32
C SER A 88 -13.17 -18.73 -11.40
N SER A 89 -12.27 -17.89 -10.92
CA SER A 89 -11.61 -17.97 -9.60
C SER A 89 -10.75 -16.72 -9.50
N GLY A 90 -10.92 -15.84 -8.53
CA GLY A 90 -10.82 -16.14 -7.11
C GLY A 90 -9.67 -15.32 -6.54
N ARG A 91 -9.84 -13.99 -6.53
CA ARG A 91 -9.09 -13.11 -5.62
C ARG A 91 -9.92 -11.87 -5.39
N TYR A 92 -10.74 -11.93 -4.36
CA TYR A 92 -11.37 -10.75 -3.77
C TYR A 92 -10.24 -9.82 -3.36
N ILE A 93 -9.97 -8.82 -4.19
CA ILE A 93 -9.36 -7.60 -3.70
C ILE A 93 -10.34 -7.06 -2.67
N CYS A 94 -10.03 -7.19 -1.39
CA CYS A 94 -10.70 -6.42 -0.35
C CYS A 94 -10.27 -4.96 -0.55
N GLY A 95 -10.83 -4.33 -1.59
CA GLY A 95 -10.91 -2.90 -1.68
C GLY A 95 -11.89 -2.49 -0.60
N HIS A 96 -11.38 -2.09 0.58
CA HIS A 96 -12.10 -1.26 1.53
C HIS A 96 -12.46 0.04 0.82
N SER A 97 -13.52 -0.04 0.02
CA SER A 97 -14.25 1.07 -0.53
C SER A 97 -14.96 1.70 0.66
N ASP A 98 -14.44 2.81 1.16
CA ASP A 98 -15.21 3.76 1.96
C ASP A 98 -16.35 4.29 1.07
N ARG A 99 -17.44 3.53 0.99
CA ARG A 99 -18.66 3.84 0.26
C ARG A 99 -19.71 4.35 1.25
N PHE A 100 -19.87 5.67 1.25
CA PHE A 100 -21.05 6.49 1.59
C PHE A 100 -21.54 6.62 3.05
N GLY A 101 -21.95 7.86 3.38
CA GLY A 101 -23.14 8.10 4.21
C GLY A 101 -23.10 9.28 5.17
N ALA A 102 -23.21 10.51 4.66
CA ALA A 102 -24.12 11.58 5.14
C ALA A 102 -24.03 12.77 4.18
#